data_AF-A0A7W2H3E2-F1
#
_entry.id   AF-A0A7W2H3E2-F1
#
_cell.length_a   1.000
_cell.length_b   1.000
_cell.length_c   1.000
_cell.angle_alpha   90.00
_cell.angle_beta   90.00
_cell.angle_gamma   90.00
#
_symmetry.space_group_name_H-M   'P 1'
#
loop_
_entity.id
_entity.type
_entity.pdbx_description
1 polymer ?
#
loop_
_entity_poly.entity_id
_entity_poly.type
_entity_poly.pdbx_seq_one_letter_code
_entity_poly.pdbx_strand_id
1 'polypeptide(L)' 'MGGTIVIIILLFILIPVSIIMTGLIFSGVLGNILQKSVDRENEGNELLELSKKDFQP' A
#
# COMPACT_ATOMS: atom_id res chain seq x y z
N MET A 1 -19.80 -32.09 -17.05
CA MET A 1 -19.33 -30.77 -17.57
C MET A 1 -19.30 -29.68 -16.51
N GLY A 2 -20.30 -29.56 -15.62
CA GLY A 2 -20.33 -28.50 -14.59
C GLY A 2 -19.09 -28.42 -13.68
N GLY A 3 -18.60 -29.55 -13.18
CA GLY A 3 -17.39 -29.58 -12.33
C GLY A 3 -16.14 -29.04 -13.04
N THR A 4 -15.96 -29.35 -14.32
CA THR A 4 -14.84 -28.86 -15.13
C THR A 4 -14.87 -27.34 -15.25
N ILE A 5 -16.05 -26.76 -15.48
CA ILE A 5 -16.23 -25.31 -15.61
C ILE A 5 -15.89 -24.62 -14.28
N VAL A 6 -16.34 -25.18 -13.16
CA VAL A 6 -16.04 -24.64 -11.82
C VAL A 6 -14.53 -24.65 -11.55
N ILE A 7 -13.84 -25.74 -11.89
CA ILE A 7 -12.39 -25.84 -11.71
C ILE A 7 -11.65 -24.80 -12.56
N ILE A 8 -12.05 -24.60 -13.82
CA ILE A 8 -11.45 -23.59 -14.69
C ILE A 8 -11.61 -22.18 -14.08
N ILE A 9 -12.80 -21.85 -13.61
CA ILE A 9 -13.06 -20.54 -12.97
C ILE A 9 -12.18 -20.37 -11.73
N LEU A 10 -12.06 -21.39 -10.88
CA LEU A 10 -11.19 -21.37 -9.72
C LEU A 10 -9.73 -21.10 -10.10
N LEU A 11 -9.21 -21.83 -11.09
CA LEU A 11 -7.80 -21.70 -11.47
C LEU A 11 -7.50 -20.36 -12.15
N PHE A 12 -8.40 -19.87 -13.00
CA PHE A 12 -8.13 -18.68 -13.82
C PHE A 12 -8.60 -17.37 -13.21
N ILE A 13 -9.49 -17.39 -12.23
CA ILE A 13 -10.00 -16.16 -11.61
C ILE A 13 -9.54 -16.10 -10.15
N LEU A 14 -9.78 -17.16 -9.37
CA LEU A 14 -9.53 -17.09 -7.93
C LEU A 14 -8.04 -17.01 -7.60
N ILE A 15 -7.19 -17.78 -8.29
CA ILE A 15 -5.73 -17.73 -8.09
C ILE A 15 -5.12 -16.36 -8.45
N PRO A 16 -5.33 -15.79 -9.66
CA PRO A 16 -4.71 -14.51 -9.96
C PRO A 16 -5.25 -13.38 -9.08
N VAL A 17 -6.54 -13.37 -8.76
CA VAL A 17 -7.12 -12.36 -7.87
C VAL A 17 -6.51 -12.45 -6.46
N SER A 18 -6.30 -13.65 -5.93
CA SER A 18 -5.71 -13.82 -4.60
C SER A 18 -4.25 -13.35 -4.56
N ILE A 19 -3.46 -13.62 -5.61
CA ILE A 19 -2.08 -13.15 -5.73
C ILE A 19 -2.04 -11.62 -5.75
N ILE A 20 -2.88 -10.98 -6.56
CA ILE A 20 -2.95 -9.51 -6.65
C ILE A 20 -3.36 -8.90 -5.31
N MET A 21 -4.42 -9.42 -4.68
CA MET A 21 -4.91 -8.91 -3.40
C MET A 21 -3.87 -9.04 -2.29
N THR A 22 -3.12 -10.14 -2.27
CA THR A 22 -2.05 -10.34 -1.28
C THR A 22 -0.95 -9.28 -1.42
N GLY A 23 -0.54 -8.98 -2.65
CA GLY A 23 0.45 -7.93 -2.93
C GLY A 23 -0.02 -6.54 -2.49
N LEU A 24 -1.29 -6.20 -2.75
CA LEU A 24 -1.87 -4.93 -2.35
C LEU A 24 -1.92 -4.77 -0.83
N ILE A 25 -2.37 -5.81 -0.12
CA ILE A 25 -2.43 -5.81 1.34
C ILE A 25 -1.03 -5.63 1.91
N PHE A 26 -0.05 -6.39 1.41
CA PHE A 26 1.33 -6.32 1.89
C PHE A 26 1.93 -4.93 1.67
N SER A 27 1.75 -4.35 0.48
CA SER A 27 2.20 -3.00 0.16
C SER A 27 1.54 -1.94 1.05
N GLY A 28 0.23 -2.04 1.28
CA GLY A 28 -0.50 -1.12 2.17
C GLY A 28 0.00 -1.18 3.62
N VAL A 29 0.27 -2.37 4.14
CA VAL A 29 0.84 -2.55 5.49
C VAL A 29 2.23 -1.93 5.57
N LEU A 30 3.11 -2.22 4.60
CA LEU A 30 4.47 -1.67 4.55
C LEU A 30 4.46 -0.15 4.44
N GLY A 31 3.62 0.40 3.57
CA GLY A 31 3.46 1.84 3.40
C GLY A 31 2.96 2.55 4.66
N ASN A 32 2.07 1.92 5.43
CA ASN A 32 1.59 2.46 6.71
C ASN A 32 2.69 2.42 7.79
N ILE A 33 3.42 1.32 7.89
CA ILE A 33 4.56 1.22 8.82
C ILE A 33 5.62 2.26 8.48
N LEU A 34 5.93 2.42 7.19
CA LEU A 34 6.92 3.39 6.72
C LEU A 34 6.47 4.82 6.97
N GLN A 35 5.23 5.19 6.64
CA GLN A 35 4.68 6.52 6.96
C GLN A 35 4.79 6.82 8.45
N LYS A 36 4.38 5.88 9.30
CA LYS A 36 4.48 6.06 10.75
C LYS A 36 5.92 6.23 11.25
N SER A 37 6.90 5.62 10.57
CA SER A 37 8.32 5.82 10.86
C SER A 37 8.78 7.22 10.44
N VAL A 38 8.43 7.63 9.22
CA VAL A 38 8.76 8.95 8.67
C VAL A 38 8.15 10.06 9.50
N ASP A 39 6.89 9.94 9.89
CA ASP A 39 6.20 10.94 10.72
C ASP A 39 6.92 11.10 12.08
N ARG A 40 7.26 10.00 12.76
CA ARG A 40 8.02 10.05 14.02
C ARG A 40 9.41 10.67 13.88
N GLU A 41 10.08 10.43 12.77
CA GLU A 41 11.41 10.99 12.52
C GLU A 41 11.35 12.47 12.13
N ASN A 42 10.22 12.95 11.61
CA ASN A 42 10.03 14.33 11.13
C ASN A 42 9.09 15.19 12.00
N GLU A 43 8.55 14.65 13.10
CA GLU A 43 7.56 15.22 14.06
C GLU A 43 7.94 16.59 14.70
N GLY A 44 9.08 17.18 14.32
CA GLY A 44 9.50 18.53 14.74
C GLY A 44 10.15 19.36 13.62
N ASN A 45 10.32 18.78 12.44
CA ASN A 45 10.87 19.45 11.26
C ASN A 45 9.76 20.06 10.39
N GLU A 46 8.50 19.68 10.62
CA GLU A 46 7.31 20.15 9.89
C GLU A 46 7.16 21.67 9.93
N LEU A 47 7.28 22.26 11.12
CA LEU A 47 7.19 23.72 11.31
C LEU A 47 8.42 24.44 10.75
N LEU A 48 9.59 23.79 10.77
CA LEU A 48 10.83 24.33 10.20
C LEU A 48 10.78 24.33 8.67
N GLU A 49 10.19 23.30 8.06
CA GLU A 49 10.05 23.16 6.62
C GLU A 49 8.99 24.13 6.07
N LEU A 50 7.85 24.25 6.76
CA LEU A 50 6.82 25.26 6.47
C LEU A 50 7.36 26.68 6.62
N SER A 51 8.11 26.97 7.69
CA SER A 51 8.73 28.28 7.89
C SER A 51 9.81 28.58 6.84
N LYS A 52 10.57 27.60 6.35
CA LYS A 52 11.51 27.86 5.24
C LYS A 52 10.80 28.10 3.91
N LYS A 53 9.69 27.40 3.65
CA LYS A 53 8.88 27.57 2.43
C LYS A 53 8.19 28.94 2.38
N ASP A 54 7.68 29.43 3.51
CA ASP A 54 6.98 30.72 3.57
C ASP A 54 7.94 31.93 3.61
N PHE A 55 9.21 31.73 4.00
CA PHE A 55 10.19 32.80 4.15
C PHE A 55 11.33 32.78 3.10
N GLN A 56 11.28 31.89 2.11
CA GLN A 56 12.14 31.97 0.91
C GLN A 56 11.43 32.79 -0.17
N PRO A 57 12.07 33.86 -0.73
CA PRO A 57 11.49 34.71 -1.77
C PRO A 57 11.30 33.99 -3.12
#